data_AF-A0A5N5K2V1-F1
#
_entry.id   AF-A0A5N5K2V1-F1
#
_cell.length_a   1.000
_cell.length_b   1.000
_cell.length_c   1.000
_cell.angle_alpha   90.00
_cell.angle_beta   90.00
_cell.angle_gamma   90.00
#
_symmetry.space_group_name_H-M   'P 1'
#
loop_
_entity.id
_entity.type
_entity.pdbx_description
1 polymer ?
#
loop_
_entity_poly.entity_id
_entity_poly.type
_entity_poly.pdbx_seq_one_letter_code
_entity_poly.pdbx_strand_id
1 'polypeptide(L)'
;MGYGRLGPTESDPGEGSGTSLDINEPQHATPRVPPPRKKKIIFLAIFSIALIAASAVSAALLLGIRTRASGQPQPSSLTHRKPTQAISKTCSKTRFPSLCVSSLLNFPGSTRASESDLVHISFNMTLQHFSKALYLSSAISYVNMGTRVRSAFDDCLELLDDSIIALSRSLSTVAPSNGRGAGGGSPADVVTWLSAALTNQDTCTEGFDGVNGAVKNQMTEKLKDLTELVSNCLAIFAATNGDDFSGVPIQNKRRLLTENEDISYEDSFPRWLGRRERKLLDLPVPAIRADIIVSGDGNGTCKTISEAIKKAPEYSNRRTIIYVRAGRYEENNLKVGRKKWNLMFIGDGKGKTIISGGKSVFNNLTTFHTASFAATGAGFIARDMTFENWAGPAKHQAVALRVGADHAVVYRCNIIGYQDTLYVHSNRQFFRECDVYGTVDFIFGNAAVVFQNCSLYARKPMASQKNTITAQNRKDPNQNTGISIHACRILATPDLAPLTGTFQTYLGRPWKLYSRTVFMLSFIGEHVHPRGWLEWNTTFALDTLYYGEYMNYGPGGAVGQRVSWPGYRVITSTIEASKFTVSQFIYGSTWLPSTGVAFLAGLAV
;
A
#
# COMPACT_ATOMS: atom_id res chain seq x y z
N MET A 1 53.44 18.26 -10.49
CA MET A 1 54.39 18.20 -9.37
C MET A 1 54.54 16.73 -8.97
N GLY A 2 55.69 16.11 -9.28
CA GLY A 2 56.12 14.78 -8.79
C GLY A 2 56.58 14.87 -7.32
N TYR A 3 56.93 13.82 -6.58
CA TYR A 3 57.65 12.55 -6.82
C TYR A 3 57.24 11.55 -5.70
N GLY A 4 57.21 10.21 -5.85
CA GLY A 4 58.33 9.23 -5.81
C GLY A 4 58.92 9.06 -4.39
N ARG A 5 59.38 7.92 -3.82
CA ARG A 5 59.45 6.47 -4.10
C ARG A 5 60.14 5.85 -2.84
N LEU A 6 59.96 4.54 -2.58
CA LEU A 6 60.87 3.56 -1.89
C LEU A 6 61.01 3.54 -0.33
N GLY A 7 60.95 2.32 0.26
CA GLY A 7 61.53 1.92 1.58
C GLY A 7 62.98 1.42 1.42
N PRO A 8 63.56 0.48 2.24
CA PRO A 8 63.13 -0.19 3.49
C PRO A 8 64.27 -0.34 4.59
N THR A 9 64.11 -1.31 5.51
CA THR A 9 65.07 -2.12 6.34
C THR A 9 65.52 -1.73 7.78
N GLU A 10 65.12 -2.62 8.72
CA GLU A 10 65.82 -3.38 9.81
C GLU A 10 66.87 -2.81 10.81
N SER A 11 66.64 -3.22 12.08
CA SER A 11 67.51 -3.66 13.21
C SER A 11 68.67 -2.80 13.75
N ASP A 12 68.75 -2.59 15.09
CA ASP A 12 69.74 -3.19 16.03
C ASP A 12 69.50 -2.77 17.54
N PRO A 13 70.31 -3.08 18.60
CA PRO A 13 69.86 -3.82 19.82
C PRO A 13 70.33 -3.25 21.22
N GLY A 14 70.17 -4.05 22.30
CA GLY A 14 70.87 -3.99 23.62
C GLY A 14 70.24 -3.07 24.71
N GLU A 15 70.26 -3.30 26.04
CA GLU A 15 71.09 -4.13 26.92
C GLU A 15 70.57 -4.12 28.42
N GLY A 16 70.79 -5.24 29.16
CA GLY A 16 71.12 -5.34 30.61
C GLY A 16 70.03 -5.33 31.72
N SER A 17 70.23 -5.85 32.95
CA SER A 17 70.91 -7.04 33.55
C SER A 17 70.61 -7.08 35.09
N GLY A 18 70.71 -8.26 35.74
CA GLY A 18 70.88 -8.45 37.22
C GLY A 18 70.09 -9.65 37.82
N THR A 19 70.64 -10.88 37.96
CA THR A 19 71.33 -11.58 39.11
C THR A 19 70.53 -11.68 40.43
N SER A 20 70.45 -12.78 41.23
CA SER A 20 71.42 -13.80 41.75
C SER A 20 70.68 -15.00 42.42
N LEU A 21 70.99 -16.31 42.22
CA LEU A 21 71.96 -17.28 42.85
C LEU A 21 71.52 -18.07 44.13
N ASP A 22 71.60 -19.42 44.04
CA ASP A 22 72.18 -20.45 44.98
C ASP A 22 71.79 -21.88 44.49
N ILE A 23 72.63 -22.73 43.86
CA ILE A 23 73.68 -23.71 44.28
C ILE A 23 73.21 -24.97 45.07
N ASN A 24 73.14 -26.15 44.41
CA ASN A 24 73.95 -27.39 44.68
C ASN A 24 73.55 -28.60 43.77
N GLU A 25 74.52 -29.47 43.47
CA GLU A 25 74.52 -30.68 42.58
C GLU A 25 74.54 -32.02 43.41
N PRO A 26 74.84 -33.25 42.89
CA PRO A 26 74.20 -34.14 41.88
C PRO A 26 73.90 -35.59 42.43
N GLN A 27 73.29 -36.51 41.65
CA GLN A 27 73.70 -37.95 41.52
C GLN A 27 72.82 -38.82 40.58
N HIS A 28 73.47 -39.80 39.93
CA HIS A 28 73.01 -40.77 38.93
C HIS A 28 72.37 -42.04 39.54
N ALA A 29 71.35 -42.64 38.89
CA ALA A 29 71.11 -44.10 38.88
C ALA A 29 70.19 -44.57 37.71
N THR A 30 70.42 -45.81 37.28
CA THR A 30 70.06 -46.58 36.07
C THR A 30 68.59 -47.14 35.96
N PRO A 31 68.18 -47.85 34.86
CA PRO A 31 66.84 -47.81 34.27
C PRO A 31 65.86 -48.90 34.79
N ARG A 32 64.54 -48.70 34.58
CA ARG A 32 63.52 -49.76 34.75
C ARG A 32 62.40 -49.75 33.68
N VAL A 33 62.09 -50.97 33.25
CA VAL A 33 61.16 -51.52 32.24
C VAL A 33 59.67 -51.18 32.52
N PRO A 34 58.80 -51.06 31.48
CA PRO A 34 57.38 -50.69 31.65
C PRO A 34 56.48 -51.86 32.12
N PRO A 35 55.42 -51.60 32.93
CA PRO A 35 54.39 -52.60 33.25
C PRO A 35 53.23 -52.63 32.24
N PRO A 36 52.39 -53.69 32.24
CA PRO A 36 51.89 -54.29 31.00
C PRO A 36 50.55 -53.72 30.49
N ARG A 37 50.44 -53.72 29.15
CA ARG A 37 49.29 -53.36 28.29
C ARG A 37 47.99 -54.17 28.53
N LYS A 38 47.89 -55.05 29.53
CA LYS A 38 46.75 -55.97 29.69
C LYS A 38 45.52 -55.36 30.39
N LYS A 39 45.66 -54.30 31.20
CA LYS A 39 44.51 -53.64 31.86
C LYS A 39 43.76 -52.62 30.98
N LYS A 40 44.38 -52.08 29.92
CA LYS A 40 43.73 -51.13 29.00
C LYS A 40 42.78 -51.81 28.01
N ILE A 41 43.06 -53.06 27.61
CA ILE A 41 42.22 -53.81 26.65
C ILE A 41 40.90 -54.26 27.29
N ILE A 42 40.91 -54.63 28.57
CA ILE A 42 39.70 -55.01 29.32
C ILE A 42 38.78 -53.79 29.53
N PHE A 43 39.35 -52.63 29.87
CA PHE A 43 38.56 -51.39 29.97
C PHE A 43 37.97 -50.94 28.63
N LEU A 44 38.70 -51.07 27.53
CA LEU A 44 38.19 -50.75 26.18
C LEU A 44 37.08 -51.72 25.73
N ALA A 45 37.17 -53.01 26.09
CA ALA A 45 36.13 -53.99 25.78
C ALA A 45 34.84 -53.73 26.59
N ILE A 46 34.96 -53.43 27.89
CA ILE A 46 33.79 -53.10 28.74
C ILE A 46 33.14 -51.78 28.30
N PHE A 47 33.93 -50.78 27.91
CA PHE A 47 33.42 -49.50 27.41
C PHE A 47 32.73 -49.65 26.04
N SER A 48 33.23 -50.54 25.17
CA SER A 48 32.61 -50.86 23.89
C SER A 48 31.28 -51.60 24.05
N ILE A 49 31.20 -52.54 25.00
CA ILE A 49 29.95 -53.25 25.32
C ILE A 49 28.92 -52.29 25.94
N ALA A 50 29.36 -51.35 26.79
CA ALA A 50 28.49 -50.31 27.35
C ALA A 50 27.96 -49.35 26.27
N LEU A 51 28.78 -48.96 25.29
CA LEU A 51 28.36 -48.15 24.14
C LEU A 51 27.37 -48.88 23.23
N ILE A 52 27.58 -50.18 22.99
CA ILE A 52 26.66 -50.99 22.18
C ILE A 52 25.32 -51.15 22.92
N ALA A 53 25.33 -51.42 24.23
CA ALA A 53 24.11 -51.49 25.05
C ALA A 53 23.37 -50.13 25.11
N ALA A 54 24.09 -49.01 25.27
CA ALA A 54 23.49 -47.68 25.25
C ALA A 54 22.90 -47.31 23.88
N SER A 55 23.52 -47.75 22.78
CA SER A 55 22.99 -47.58 21.42
C SER A 55 21.75 -48.44 21.16
N ALA A 56 21.70 -49.66 21.70
CA ALA A 56 20.54 -50.55 21.60
C ALA A 56 19.35 -50.04 22.45
N VAL A 57 19.61 -49.50 23.65
CA VAL A 57 18.58 -48.85 24.47
C VAL A 57 18.09 -47.55 23.83
N SER A 58 18.98 -46.77 23.20
CA SER A 58 18.58 -45.57 22.45
C SER A 58 17.81 -45.89 21.17
N ALA A 59 18.16 -46.97 20.47
CA ALA A 59 17.41 -47.47 19.31
C ALA A 59 16.06 -48.07 19.71
N ALA A 60 15.98 -48.78 20.85
CA ALA A 60 14.73 -49.28 21.41
C ALA A 60 13.84 -48.16 21.98
N LEU A 61 14.42 -47.09 22.54
CA LEU A 61 13.67 -45.87 22.88
C LEU A 61 13.24 -45.12 21.62
N LEU A 62 14.06 -45.04 20.58
CA LEU A 62 13.67 -44.42 19.30
C LEU A 62 12.59 -45.24 18.56
N LEU A 63 12.61 -46.57 18.66
CA LEU A 63 11.58 -47.46 18.14
C LEU A 63 10.33 -47.48 19.03
N GLY A 64 10.48 -47.42 20.36
CA GLY A 64 9.41 -47.29 21.35
C GLY A 64 8.71 -45.94 21.28
N ILE A 65 9.45 -44.86 21.02
CA ILE A 65 8.93 -43.52 20.73
C ILE A 65 8.38 -43.46 19.31
N ARG A 66 8.95 -44.13 18.30
CA ARG A 66 8.33 -44.24 16.96
C ARG A 66 7.04 -45.05 16.95
N THR A 67 6.90 -46.05 17.82
CA THR A 67 5.69 -46.87 17.94
C THR A 67 4.63 -46.22 18.83
N ARG A 68 5.02 -45.45 19.87
CA ARG A 68 4.10 -44.58 20.61
C ARG A 68 3.77 -43.26 19.88
N ALA A 69 4.63 -42.78 18.99
CA ALA A 69 4.37 -41.64 18.10
C ALA A 69 3.82 -42.07 16.72
N SER A 70 3.57 -43.37 16.51
CA SER A 70 2.72 -43.89 15.42
C SER A 70 1.25 -44.00 15.82
N GLY A 71 0.87 -43.44 16.98
CA GLY A 71 -0.44 -42.82 17.08
C GLY A 71 -0.44 -41.62 16.14
N GLN A 72 -0.75 -41.87 14.85
CA GLN A 72 -1.14 -40.81 13.93
C GLN A 72 -2.06 -39.86 14.71
N PRO A 73 -1.84 -38.53 14.73
CA PRO A 73 -3.01 -37.68 14.76
C PRO A 73 -3.78 -38.16 13.54
N GLN A 74 -4.94 -38.80 13.76
CA GLN A 74 -5.90 -39.05 12.72
C GLN A 74 -5.83 -37.84 11.80
N PRO A 75 -5.45 -37.98 10.51
CA PRO A 75 -5.81 -36.92 9.58
C PRO A 75 -7.30 -36.82 9.82
N SER A 76 -7.76 -35.72 10.44
CA SER A 76 -9.18 -35.42 10.51
C SER A 76 -9.62 -35.69 9.10
N SER A 77 -10.42 -36.73 8.92
CA SER A 77 -10.69 -37.25 7.59
C SER A 77 -11.24 -36.04 6.86
N LEU A 78 -10.42 -35.44 5.99
CA LEU A 78 -10.90 -34.52 4.99
C LEU A 78 -11.67 -35.47 4.10
N THR A 79 -12.89 -35.81 4.54
CA THR A 79 -13.94 -36.31 3.68
C THR A 79 -13.83 -35.38 2.50
N HIS A 80 -13.40 -35.90 1.35
CA HIS A 80 -13.43 -35.20 0.09
C HIS A 80 -14.92 -34.97 -0.19
N ARG A 81 -15.50 -34.00 0.53
CA ARG A 81 -16.90 -33.63 0.43
C ARG A 81 -17.01 -33.01 -0.93
N LYS A 82 -17.83 -33.62 -1.78
CA LYS A 82 -18.13 -33.04 -3.09
C LYS A 82 -18.75 -31.65 -2.85
N PRO A 83 -18.29 -30.60 -3.55
CA PRO A 83 -18.91 -29.30 -3.43
C PRO A 83 -20.38 -29.38 -3.85
N THR A 84 -21.23 -28.62 -3.16
CA THR A 84 -22.62 -28.47 -3.59
C THR A 84 -22.70 -27.71 -4.91
N GLN A 85 -23.84 -27.76 -5.58
CA GLN A 85 -24.06 -26.99 -6.81
C GLN A 85 -23.90 -25.48 -6.56
N ALA A 86 -24.41 -24.98 -5.42
CA ALA A 86 -24.25 -23.59 -5.01
C ALA A 86 -22.78 -23.21 -4.83
N ILE A 87 -21.99 -24.01 -4.11
CA ILE A 87 -20.55 -23.76 -3.92
C ILE A 87 -19.81 -23.77 -5.27
N SER A 88 -20.10 -24.76 -6.12
CA SER A 88 -19.45 -24.88 -7.44
C SER A 88 -19.75 -23.68 -8.33
N LYS A 89 -21.02 -23.24 -8.36
CA LYS A 89 -21.45 -22.08 -9.15
C LYS A 89 -20.85 -20.78 -8.61
N THR A 90 -20.86 -20.57 -7.30
CA THR A 90 -20.25 -19.39 -6.67
C THR A 90 -18.74 -19.32 -6.92
N CYS A 91 -18.02 -20.41 -6.68
CA CYS A 91 -16.57 -20.46 -6.87
C CYS A 91 -16.12 -20.42 -8.34
N SER A 92 -16.97 -20.84 -9.28
CA SER A 92 -16.65 -20.73 -10.72
C SER A 92 -16.47 -19.29 -11.20
N LYS A 93 -16.97 -18.30 -10.44
CA LYS A 93 -16.86 -16.88 -10.76
C LYS A 93 -15.59 -16.23 -10.22
N THR A 94 -14.76 -16.96 -9.46
CA THR A 94 -13.60 -16.40 -8.77
C THR A 94 -12.29 -16.69 -9.49
N ARG A 95 -11.24 -15.93 -9.14
CA ARG A 95 -9.89 -16.14 -9.70
C ARG A 95 -9.21 -17.38 -9.14
N PHE A 96 -9.55 -17.77 -7.92
CA PHE A 96 -8.95 -18.90 -7.21
C PHE A 96 -10.03 -19.93 -6.82
N PRO A 97 -10.62 -20.64 -7.81
CA PRO A 97 -11.77 -21.51 -7.59
C PRO A 97 -11.45 -22.69 -6.66
N SER A 98 -10.25 -23.26 -6.74
CA SER A 98 -9.81 -24.36 -5.86
C SER A 98 -9.80 -23.94 -4.39
N LEU A 99 -9.16 -22.80 -4.08
CA LEU A 99 -9.11 -22.22 -2.75
C LEU A 99 -10.51 -21.81 -2.27
N CYS A 100 -11.35 -21.26 -3.15
CA CYS A 100 -12.74 -20.93 -2.84
C CYS A 100 -13.50 -22.18 -2.38
N VAL A 101 -13.44 -23.25 -3.17
CA VAL A 101 -14.14 -24.51 -2.88
C VAL A 101 -13.64 -25.12 -1.58
N SER A 102 -12.32 -25.24 -1.39
CA SER A 102 -11.75 -25.84 -0.17
C SER A 102 -12.10 -25.03 1.07
N SER A 103 -12.05 -23.69 0.99
CA SER A 103 -12.30 -22.83 2.14
C SER A 103 -13.79 -22.83 2.52
N LEU A 104 -14.70 -22.78 1.54
CA LEU A 104 -16.13 -22.86 1.80
C LEU A 104 -16.54 -24.23 2.35
N LEU A 105 -16.02 -25.35 1.81
CA LEU A 105 -16.33 -26.70 2.29
C LEU A 105 -15.94 -26.93 3.76
N ASN A 106 -14.88 -26.28 4.22
CA ASN A 106 -14.40 -26.36 5.59
C ASN A 106 -15.20 -25.45 6.56
N PHE A 107 -16.03 -24.55 6.05
CA PHE A 107 -16.82 -23.64 6.88
C PHE A 107 -18.11 -24.32 7.40
N PRO A 108 -18.39 -24.30 8.71
CA PRO A 108 -19.60 -24.90 9.27
C PRO A 108 -20.88 -24.31 8.67
N GLY A 109 -21.76 -25.16 8.14
CA GLY A 109 -23.06 -24.76 7.59
C GLY A 109 -23.07 -24.35 6.11
N SER A 110 -21.91 -24.25 5.45
CA SER A 110 -21.82 -23.87 4.03
C SER A 110 -22.47 -24.85 3.07
N THR A 111 -22.54 -26.13 3.42
CA THR A 111 -23.12 -27.18 2.58
C THR A 111 -24.65 -27.11 2.47
N ARG A 112 -25.30 -26.33 3.32
CA ARG A 112 -26.76 -26.06 3.26
C ARG A 112 -27.07 -24.61 2.86
N ALA A 113 -26.04 -23.81 2.60
CA ALA A 113 -26.14 -22.38 2.34
C ALA A 113 -26.62 -22.12 0.89
N SER A 114 -27.47 -21.10 0.71
CA SER A 114 -27.81 -20.56 -0.60
C SER A 114 -26.65 -19.75 -1.20
N GLU A 115 -26.72 -19.38 -2.49
CA GLU A 115 -25.70 -18.50 -3.10
C GLU A 115 -25.56 -17.17 -2.35
N SER A 116 -26.65 -16.61 -1.81
CA SER A 116 -26.63 -15.38 -1.00
C SER A 116 -25.93 -15.60 0.35
N ASP A 117 -26.21 -16.73 1.02
CA ASP A 117 -25.57 -17.08 2.29
C ASP A 117 -24.06 -17.31 2.11
N LEU A 118 -23.66 -17.87 0.96
CA LEU A 118 -22.25 -18.08 0.62
C LEU A 118 -21.48 -16.77 0.50
N VAL A 119 -22.13 -15.65 0.16
CA VAL A 119 -21.52 -14.32 0.24
C VAL A 119 -21.16 -14.01 1.69
N HIS A 120 -22.11 -14.05 2.63
CA HIS A 120 -21.81 -13.78 4.04
C HIS A 120 -20.73 -14.70 4.61
N ILE A 121 -20.79 -15.98 4.26
CA ILE A 121 -19.80 -16.98 4.68
C ILE A 121 -18.42 -16.62 4.15
N SER A 122 -18.28 -16.19 2.88
CA SER A 122 -16.98 -15.82 2.33
C SER A 122 -16.37 -14.61 3.06
N PHE A 123 -17.18 -13.60 3.40
CA PHE A 123 -16.71 -12.44 4.19
C PHE A 123 -16.27 -12.85 5.59
N ASN A 124 -17.10 -13.62 6.31
CA ASN A 124 -16.82 -14.03 7.69
C ASN A 124 -15.55 -14.90 7.75
N MET A 125 -15.44 -15.90 6.87
CA MET A 125 -14.26 -16.74 6.75
C MET A 125 -13.00 -15.92 6.45
N THR A 126 -13.05 -14.99 5.49
CA THR A 126 -11.92 -14.12 5.16
C THR A 126 -11.51 -13.26 6.36
N LEU A 127 -12.48 -12.67 7.07
CA LEU A 127 -12.24 -11.90 8.29
C LEU A 127 -11.56 -12.73 9.39
N GLN A 128 -11.97 -13.99 9.58
CA GLN A 128 -11.34 -14.89 10.55
C GLN A 128 -9.88 -15.19 10.19
N HIS A 129 -9.58 -15.42 8.91
CA HIS A 129 -8.21 -15.63 8.44
C HIS A 129 -7.32 -14.40 8.67
N PHE A 130 -7.82 -13.20 8.36
CA PHE A 130 -7.10 -11.95 8.64
C PHE A 130 -6.87 -11.72 10.14
N SER A 131 -7.90 -11.95 10.95
CA SER A 131 -7.81 -11.82 12.41
C SER A 131 -6.77 -12.77 13.00
N LYS A 132 -6.77 -14.03 12.53
CA LYS A 132 -5.76 -15.03 12.90
C LYS A 132 -4.36 -14.61 12.44
N ALA A 133 -4.21 -14.12 11.21
CA ALA A 133 -2.93 -13.68 10.69
C ALA A 133 -2.36 -12.50 11.48
N LEU A 134 -3.17 -11.50 11.82
CA LEU A 134 -2.76 -10.38 12.68
C LEU A 134 -2.32 -10.87 14.06
N TYR A 135 -3.15 -11.70 14.71
CA TYR A 135 -2.84 -12.26 16.02
C TYR A 135 -1.49 -13.01 16.00
N LEU A 136 -1.32 -13.94 15.05
CA LEU A 136 -0.10 -14.74 14.94
C LEU A 136 1.13 -13.93 14.51
N SER A 137 0.96 -12.84 13.77
CA SER A 137 2.05 -11.96 13.33
C SER A 137 2.48 -11.04 14.47
N SER A 138 1.54 -10.55 15.28
CA SER A 138 1.85 -9.70 16.43
C SER A 138 2.76 -10.37 17.46
N ALA A 139 2.74 -11.70 17.54
CA ALA A 139 3.64 -12.48 18.41
C ALA A 139 5.13 -12.33 18.04
N ILE A 140 5.46 -11.89 16.82
CA ILE A 140 6.83 -11.74 16.33
C ILE A 140 7.39 -10.33 16.68
N SER A 141 6.57 -9.42 17.23
CA SER A 141 6.94 -8.01 17.41
C SER A 141 8.20 -7.79 18.24
N TYR A 142 8.49 -8.68 19.19
CA TYR A 142 9.63 -8.62 20.10
C TYR A 142 10.93 -9.19 19.52
N VAL A 143 10.89 -9.80 18.34
CA VAL A 143 12.10 -10.31 17.67
C VAL A 143 12.97 -9.12 17.26
N ASN A 144 14.29 -9.23 17.47
CA ASN A 144 15.22 -8.22 17.01
C ASN A 144 15.26 -8.18 15.48
N MET A 145 15.09 -7.00 14.89
CA MET A 145 14.94 -6.83 13.44
C MET A 145 15.80 -5.64 12.99
N GLY A 146 16.51 -5.79 11.86
CA GLY A 146 17.12 -4.65 11.19
C GLY A 146 16.06 -3.65 10.69
N THR A 147 16.45 -2.41 10.46
CA THR A 147 15.55 -1.29 10.12
C THR A 147 14.59 -1.60 8.98
N ARG A 148 15.09 -2.19 7.88
CA ARG A 148 14.28 -2.52 6.70
C ARG A 148 13.23 -3.60 6.96
N VAL A 149 13.58 -4.60 7.77
CA VAL A 149 12.69 -5.70 8.20
C VAL A 149 11.65 -5.15 9.16
N ARG A 150 12.07 -4.32 10.13
CA ARG A 150 11.18 -3.68 11.11
C ARG A 150 10.14 -2.81 10.41
N SER A 151 10.58 -1.98 9.46
CA SER A 151 9.70 -1.12 8.66
C SER A 151 8.63 -1.94 7.92
N ALA A 152 9.01 -3.05 7.28
CA ALA A 152 8.08 -3.94 6.58
C ALA A 152 7.11 -4.68 7.51
N PHE A 153 7.61 -5.11 8.67
CA PHE A 153 6.81 -5.77 9.68
C PHE A 153 5.75 -4.82 10.26
N ASP A 154 6.15 -3.61 10.62
CA ASP A 154 5.25 -2.59 11.16
C ASP A 154 4.22 -2.14 10.10
N ASP A 155 4.63 -1.99 8.83
CA ASP A 155 3.69 -1.78 7.70
C ASP A 155 2.63 -2.88 7.69
N CYS A 156 3.06 -4.14 7.78
CA CYS A 156 2.15 -5.26 7.66
C CYS A 156 1.14 -5.33 8.81
N LEU A 157 1.56 -5.09 10.05
CA LEU A 157 0.64 -5.07 11.19
C LEU A 157 -0.40 -3.96 11.04
N GLU A 158 0.01 -2.76 10.63
CA GLU A 158 -0.91 -1.65 10.35
C GLU A 158 -1.92 -2.03 9.26
N LEU A 159 -1.45 -2.59 8.15
CA LEU A 159 -2.24 -2.91 6.98
C LEU A 159 -3.19 -4.10 7.20
N LEU A 160 -2.78 -5.10 7.97
CA LEU A 160 -3.62 -6.22 8.41
C LEU A 160 -4.80 -5.73 9.25
N ASP A 161 -4.52 -4.87 10.23
CA ASP A 161 -5.49 -4.31 11.15
C ASP A 161 -6.49 -3.39 10.43
N ASP A 162 -6.01 -2.56 9.51
CA ASP A 162 -6.86 -1.75 8.63
C ASP A 162 -7.76 -2.64 7.73
N SER A 163 -7.23 -3.78 7.26
CA SER A 163 -7.99 -4.74 6.44
C SER A 163 -9.06 -5.49 7.22
N ILE A 164 -8.81 -5.85 8.48
CA ILE A 164 -9.82 -6.46 9.38
C ILE A 164 -11.02 -5.53 9.54
N ILE A 165 -10.78 -4.22 9.71
CA ILE A 165 -11.87 -3.25 9.84
C ILE A 165 -12.65 -3.11 8.53
N ALA A 166 -11.95 -3.03 7.39
CA ALA A 166 -12.58 -2.99 6.08
C ALA A 166 -13.48 -4.22 5.83
N LEU A 167 -12.97 -5.42 6.14
CA LEU A 167 -13.71 -6.68 6.04
C LEU A 167 -14.90 -6.74 7.02
N SER A 168 -14.72 -6.28 8.26
CA SER A 168 -15.76 -6.25 9.28
C SER A 168 -16.92 -5.32 8.89
N ARG A 169 -16.61 -4.11 8.40
CA ARG A 169 -17.62 -3.17 7.87
C ARG A 169 -18.35 -3.73 6.67
N SER A 170 -17.61 -4.41 5.79
CA SER A 170 -18.20 -5.06 4.64
C SER A 170 -19.18 -6.14 5.08
N LEU A 171 -18.76 -7.00 6.02
CA LEU A 171 -19.60 -8.06 6.60
C LEU A 171 -20.87 -7.51 7.26
N SER A 172 -20.77 -6.43 8.04
CA SER A 172 -21.94 -5.81 8.69
C SER A 172 -22.91 -5.19 7.69
N THR A 173 -22.40 -4.72 6.54
CA THR A 173 -23.23 -4.13 5.48
C THR A 173 -23.99 -5.18 4.70
N VAL A 174 -23.37 -6.35 4.49
CA VAL A 174 -24.03 -7.43 3.75
C VAL A 174 -25.02 -8.20 4.63
N ALA A 175 -24.79 -8.32 5.94
CA ALA A 175 -25.60 -9.18 6.83
C ALA A 175 -27.13 -8.95 6.71
N PRO A 176 -27.96 -10.02 6.74
CA PRO A 176 -29.41 -9.91 6.63
C PRO A 176 -29.98 -9.03 7.75
N SER A 177 -30.58 -7.89 7.38
CA SER A 177 -31.17 -6.97 8.35
C SER A 177 -32.55 -7.45 8.79
N ASN A 178 -32.69 -7.85 10.06
CA ASN A 178 -33.99 -8.00 10.71
C ASN A 178 -34.61 -6.60 10.96
N GLY A 179 -35.19 -5.99 9.93
CA GLY A 179 -36.17 -4.90 10.08
C GLY A 179 -35.69 -3.58 10.73
N ARG A 180 -34.39 -3.38 10.94
CA ARG A 180 -33.81 -2.09 11.35
C ARG A 180 -32.62 -1.79 10.46
N GLY A 181 -32.76 -0.82 9.55
CA GLY A 181 -31.65 -0.32 8.74
C GLY A 181 -30.52 0.15 9.64
N ALA A 182 -29.47 -0.67 9.75
CA ALA A 182 -28.35 -0.42 10.65
C ALA A 182 -27.05 -1.01 10.08
N GLY A 183 -26.72 -0.59 8.86
CA GLY A 183 -25.42 -0.74 8.23
C GLY A 183 -25.36 0.29 7.12
N GLY A 184 -24.96 1.53 7.42
CA GLY A 184 -25.04 2.68 6.52
C GLY A 184 -24.10 2.65 5.31
N GLY A 185 -23.75 1.47 4.79
CA GLY A 185 -22.91 1.25 3.62
C GLY A 185 -23.73 0.79 2.40
N SER A 186 -23.32 1.23 1.23
CA SER A 186 -23.81 0.80 -0.08
C SER A 186 -22.98 -0.38 -0.63
N PRO A 187 -23.48 -1.12 -1.64
CA PRO A 187 -22.68 -2.13 -2.34
C PRO A 187 -21.34 -1.59 -2.88
N ALA A 188 -21.33 -0.35 -3.35
CA ALA A 188 -20.13 0.35 -3.80
C ALA A 188 -19.08 0.54 -2.68
N ASP A 189 -19.53 0.78 -1.44
CA ASP A 189 -18.65 0.87 -0.27
C ASP A 189 -17.97 -0.48 0.02
N VAL A 190 -18.73 -1.57 -0.07
CA VAL A 190 -18.22 -2.94 0.12
C VAL A 190 -17.12 -3.27 -0.89
N VAL A 191 -17.34 -2.98 -2.18
CA VAL A 191 -16.32 -3.18 -3.23
C VAL A 191 -15.07 -2.33 -2.95
N THR A 192 -15.25 -1.09 -2.49
CA THR A 192 -14.14 -0.18 -2.15
C THR A 192 -13.33 -0.71 -0.97
N TRP A 193 -13.97 -1.13 0.11
CA TRP A 193 -13.30 -1.65 1.30
C TRP A 193 -12.59 -2.98 1.05
N LEU A 194 -13.18 -3.88 0.26
CA LEU A 194 -12.49 -5.09 -0.20
C LEU A 194 -11.30 -4.77 -1.10
N SER A 195 -11.45 -3.80 -2.02
CA SER A 195 -10.35 -3.35 -2.87
C SER A 195 -9.19 -2.77 -2.05
N ALA A 196 -9.51 -2.04 -0.97
CA ALA A 196 -8.54 -1.52 -0.01
C ALA A 196 -7.86 -2.64 0.79
N ALA A 197 -8.62 -3.63 1.29
CA ALA A 197 -8.06 -4.77 2.00
C ALA A 197 -7.08 -5.59 1.14
N LEU A 198 -7.39 -5.76 -0.15
CA LEU A 198 -6.49 -6.43 -1.09
C LEU A 198 -5.22 -5.60 -1.31
N THR A 199 -5.36 -4.29 -1.51
CA THR A 199 -4.24 -3.35 -1.66
C THR A 199 -3.33 -3.34 -0.43
N ASN A 200 -3.93 -3.36 0.76
CA ASN A 200 -3.19 -3.41 2.02
C ASN A 200 -2.33 -4.68 2.11
N GLN A 201 -2.85 -5.83 1.70
CA GLN A 201 -2.06 -7.07 1.69
C GLN A 201 -0.93 -7.06 0.67
N ASP A 202 -1.19 -6.48 -0.50
CA ASP A 202 -0.17 -6.29 -1.51
C ASP A 202 0.99 -5.44 -0.99
N THR A 203 0.68 -4.29 -0.36
CA THR A 203 1.70 -3.42 0.24
C THR A 203 2.44 -4.12 1.38
N CYS A 204 1.75 -4.88 2.25
CA CYS A 204 2.42 -5.66 3.31
C CYS A 204 3.45 -6.64 2.70
N THR A 205 3.04 -7.41 1.69
CA THR A 205 3.88 -8.44 1.08
C THR A 205 5.09 -7.83 0.37
N GLU A 206 4.88 -6.75 -0.40
CA GLU A 206 5.94 -6.01 -1.11
C GLU A 206 6.90 -5.32 -0.14
N GLY A 207 6.43 -4.99 1.06
CA GLY A 207 7.28 -4.57 2.16
C GLY A 207 8.45 -5.54 2.39
N PHE A 208 8.30 -6.85 2.17
CA PHE A 208 9.35 -7.85 2.35
C PHE A 208 10.15 -8.21 1.08
N ASP A 209 9.93 -7.51 -0.04
CA ASP A 209 10.70 -7.72 -1.27
C ASP A 209 12.17 -7.32 -1.07
N GLY A 210 13.08 -8.12 -1.64
CA GLY A 210 14.53 -7.93 -1.49
C GLY A 210 15.09 -8.22 -0.08
N VAL A 211 14.23 -8.53 0.90
CA VAL A 211 14.62 -8.93 2.25
C VAL A 211 14.70 -10.46 2.35
N ASN A 212 15.60 -10.98 3.17
CA ASN A 212 15.71 -12.41 3.49
C ASN A 212 15.75 -12.60 5.01
N GLY A 213 15.31 -13.77 5.51
CA GLY A 213 15.45 -14.14 6.91
C GLY A 213 14.19 -14.72 7.55
N ALA A 214 14.32 -15.14 8.81
CA ALA A 214 13.27 -15.86 9.54
C ALA A 214 11.96 -15.08 9.66
N VAL A 215 12.02 -13.76 9.89
CA VAL A 215 10.83 -12.92 10.02
C VAL A 215 10.03 -12.90 8.71
N LYS A 216 10.69 -12.72 7.56
CA LYS A 216 10.03 -12.78 6.25
C LYS A 216 9.36 -14.13 6.02
N ASN A 217 10.05 -15.23 6.32
CA ASN A 217 9.50 -16.57 6.11
C ASN A 217 8.27 -16.80 6.98
N GLN A 218 8.32 -16.41 8.26
CA GLN A 218 7.18 -16.51 9.16
C GLN A 218 6.01 -15.61 8.72
N MET A 219 6.28 -14.38 8.27
CA MET A 219 5.24 -13.49 7.74
C MET A 219 4.62 -14.07 6.47
N THR A 220 5.42 -14.57 5.54
CA THR A 220 4.94 -15.21 4.30
C THR A 220 4.01 -16.38 4.61
N GLU A 221 4.37 -17.21 5.59
CA GLU A 221 3.53 -18.33 6.03
C GLU A 221 2.22 -17.87 6.69
N LYS A 222 2.28 -16.84 7.56
CA LYS A 222 1.11 -16.32 8.28
C LYS A 222 0.12 -15.55 7.38
N LEU A 223 0.63 -14.95 6.30
CA LEU A 223 -0.13 -14.19 5.31
C LEU A 223 -0.61 -15.06 4.13
N LYS A 224 -0.29 -16.35 4.16
CA LYS A 224 -0.63 -17.28 3.09
C LYS A 224 -2.13 -17.25 2.80
N ASP A 225 -2.46 -17.26 1.51
CA ASP A 225 -3.81 -17.31 0.97
C ASP A 225 -4.67 -16.04 1.23
N LEU A 226 -4.21 -15.05 2.00
CA LEU A 226 -5.04 -13.89 2.38
C LEU A 226 -5.45 -13.04 1.16
N THR A 227 -4.52 -12.78 0.24
CA THR A 227 -4.76 -12.04 -1.00
C THR A 227 -5.78 -12.77 -1.87
N GLU A 228 -5.64 -14.08 -2.01
CA GLU A 228 -6.52 -14.94 -2.79
C GLU A 228 -7.92 -15.05 -2.16
N LEU A 229 -8.02 -15.08 -0.83
CA LEU A 229 -9.29 -15.09 -0.11
C LEU A 229 -10.06 -13.78 -0.31
N VAL A 230 -9.40 -12.62 -0.19
CA VAL A 230 -10.04 -11.31 -0.46
C VAL A 230 -10.43 -11.19 -1.93
N SER A 231 -9.58 -11.64 -2.86
CA SER A 231 -9.89 -11.69 -4.30
C SER A 231 -11.14 -12.52 -4.59
N ASN A 232 -11.23 -13.72 -4.00
CA ASN A 232 -12.43 -14.56 -4.12
C ASN A 232 -13.66 -13.88 -3.51
N CYS A 233 -13.53 -13.28 -2.32
CA CYS A 233 -14.62 -12.55 -1.67
C CYS A 233 -15.15 -11.40 -2.55
N LEU A 234 -14.24 -10.64 -3.15
CA LEU A 234 -14.53 -9.54 -4.07
C LEU A 234 -15.25 -10.04 -5.33
N ALA A 235 -14.76 -11.12 -5.95
CA ALA A 235 -15.38 -11.70 -7.14
C ALA A 235 -16.79 -12.25 -6.86
N ILE A 236 -16.98 -12.93 -5.72
CA ILE A 236 -18.29 -13.45 -5.28
C ILE A 236 -19.29 -12.29 -5.09
N PHE A 237 -18.87 -11.23 -4.40
CA PHE A 237 -19.71 -10.07 -4.12
C PHE A 237 -20.05 -9.29 -5.40
N ALA A 238 -19.05 -9.00 -6.24
CA ALA A 238 -19.23 -8.28 -7.50
C ALA A 238 -20.19 -9.04 -8.45
N ALA A 239 -20.08 -10.36 -8.50
CA ALA A 239 -20.95 -11.19 -9.35
C ALA A 239 -22.40 -11.29 -8.85
N THR A 240 -22.68 -10.86 -7.61
CA THR A 240 -24.03 -10.91 -7.01
C THR A 240 -24.74 -9.56 -7.12
N ASN A 241 -24.00 -8.44 -7.03
CA ASN A 241 -24.58 -7.09 -7.03
C ASN A 241 -24.68 -6.43 -8.42
N GLY A 242 -24.30 -7.12 -9.49
CA GLY A 242 -24.66 -6.74 -10.87
C GLY A 242 -24.12 -5.40 -11.40
N ASP A 243 -23.48 -4.56 -10.60
CA ASP A 243 -23.17 -3.19 -11.01
C ASP A 243 -21.93 -3.07 -11.91
N ASP A 244 -22.13 -2.25 -12.93
CA ASP A 244 -21.46 -2.15 -14.23
C ASP A 244 -20.02 -1.58 -14.20
N PHE A 245 -19.05 -2.42 -13.85
CA PHE A 245 -17.66 -2.24 -14.30
C PHE A 245 -17.16 -3.38 -15.22
N SER A 246 -18.02 -4.36 -15.52
CA SER A 246 -17.76 -5.38 -16.54
C SER A 246 -17.80 -4.81 -17.97
N GLY A 247 -18.36 -3.60 -18.16
CA GLY A 247 -18.40 -2.88 -19.44
C GLY A 247 -17.14 -2.08 -19.80
N VAL A 248 -16.01 -2.26 -19.10
CA VAL A 248 -14.70 -1.84 -19.62
C VAL A 248 -14.12 -3.03 -20.38
N PRO A 249 -14.21 -3.08 -21.73
CA PRO A 249 -14.02 -4.34 -22.44
C PRO A 249 -12.58 -4.84 -22.30
N ILE A 250 -12.43 -5.95 -21.60
CA ILE A 250 -11.37 -6.94 -21.83
C ILE A 250 -11.91 -7.81 -22.98
N GLN A 251 -11.59 -7.40 -24.21
CA GLN A 251 -11.83 -8.07 -25.50
C GLN A 251 -13.24 -8.69 -25.78
N ASN A 252 -13.89 -8.10 -26.78
CA ASN A 252 -14.90 -8.70 -27.67
C ASN A 252 -16.08 -9.49 -27.05
N LYS A 253 -17.10 -8.77 -26.59
CA LYS A 253 -18.51 -9.19 -26.76
C LYS A 253 -19.38 -8.00 -27.13
N ARG A 254 -19.91 -7.99 -28.36
CA ARG A 254 -20.98 -7.09 -28.81
C ARG A 254 -22.22 -7.33 -27.96
N ARG A 255 -22.84 -6.27 -27.43
CA ARG A 255 -24.25 -6.32 -27.00
C ARG A 255 -24.94 -4.98 -27.29
N LEU A 256 -26.18 -5.10 -27.76
CA LEU A 256 -27.03 -4.06 -28.32
C LEU A 256 -27.52 -3.03 -27.30
N LEU A 257 -27.81 -1.83 -27.84
CA LEU A 257 -28.37 -0.62 -27.24
C LEU A 257 -29.74 -0.83 -26.59
N THR A 258 -29.99 -0.11 -25.49
CA THR A 258 -31.32 0.40 -25.09
C THR A 258 -31.16 1.80 -24.47
N GLU A 259 -32.22 2.58 -24.59
CA GLU A 259 -32.28 4.02 -24.82
C GLU A 259 -32.15 4.95 -23.60
N ASN A 260 -31.80 6.19 -23.97
CA ASN A 260 -31.91 7.50 -23.33
C ASN A 260 -33.02 7.68 -22.28
N GLU A 261 -32.67 8.30 -21.14
CA GLU A 261 -33.57 9.18 -20.40
C GLU A 261 -32.90 10.55 -20.21
N ASP A 262 -33.53 11.55 -20.80
CA ASP A 262 -33.21 12.98 -20.68
C ASP A 262 -33.55 13.48 -19.27
N ILE A 263 -32.61 14.13 -18.58
CA ILE A 263 -32.91 14.90 -17.36
C ILE A 263 -32.39 16.32 -17.53
N SER A 264 -33.35 17.25 -17.60
CA SER A 264 -33.21 18.69 -17.74
C SER A 264 -32.50 19.36 -16.56
N TYR A 265 -31.56 20.25 -16.87
CA TYR A 265 -30.94 21.21 -15.96
C TYR A 265 -31.88 22.39 -15.70
N GLU A 266 -32.45 22.48 -14.49
CA GLU A 266 -32.86 23.76 -13.91
C GLU A 266 -32.60 23.79 -12.39
N ASP A 267 -32.21 24.98 -11.93
CA ASP A 267 -31.77 25.38 -10.60
C ASP A 267 -32.46 24.70 -9.41
N SER A 268 -31.73 23.83 -8.70
CA SER A 268 -31.85 23.72 -7.24
C SER A 268 -30.68 22.96 -6.62
N PHE A 269 -29.85 23.66 -5.84
CA PHE A 269 -28.89 23.00 -4.97
C PHE A 269 -29.59 21.98 -4.04
N PRO A 270 -29.13 20.71 -3.95
CA PRO A 270 -29.82 19.68 -3.18
C PRO A 270 -29.97 20.02 -1.68
N ARG A 271 -31.14 19.68 -1.12
CA ARG A 271 -31.55 20.00 0.27
C ARG A 271 -30.72 19.33 1.38
N TRP A 272 -29.83 18.39 1.04
CA TRP A 272 -28.99 17.65 2.00
C TRP A 272 -27.62 18.31 2.25
N LEU A 273 -27.32 19.39 1.54
CA LEU A 273 -26.05 20.10 1.67
C LEU A 273 -26.16 21.14 2.82
N GLY A 274 -25.62 20.78 3.99
CA GLY A 274 -25.66 21.59 5.21
C GLY A 274 -25.13 23.01 5.02
N ARG A 275 -25.92 24.02 5.40
CA ARG A 275 -25.57 25.46 5.24
C ARG A 275 -24.24 25.84 5.93
N ARG A 276 -23.87 25.14 7.01
CA ARG A 276 -22.65 25.41 7.79
C ARG A 276 -21.37 24.99 7.06
N GLU A 277 -21.42 23.92 6.28
CA GLU A 277 -20.26 23.34 5.58
C GLU A 277 -19.95 24.07 4.28
N ARG A 278 -20.99 24.50 3.52
CA ARG A 278 -20.82 25.38 2.35
C ARG A 278 -20.10 26.68 2.72
N LYS A 279 -20.50 27.29 3.85
CA LYS A 279 -19.94 28.57 4.30
C LYS A 279 -18.47 28.46 4.68
N LEU A 280 -18.00 27.32 5.20
CA LEU A 280 -16.61 27.15 5.63
C LEU A 280 -15.58 27.20 4.47
N LEU A 281 -16.03 27.08 3.22
CA LEU A 281 -15.12 27.07 2.08
C LEU A 281 -14.91 28.41 1.39
N ASP A 282 -15.97 29.22 1.29
CA ASP A 282 -15.90 30.59 0.78
C ASP A 282 -15.40 31.58 1.83
N LEU A 283 -15.38 31.17 3.11
CA LEU A 283 -14.81 32.00 4.16
C LEU A 283 -13.29 32.12 4.00
N PRO A 284 -12.76 33.35 4.07
CA PRO A 284 -11.32 33.54 4.18
C PRO A 284 -10.86 32.87 5.49
N VAL A 285 -9.65 32.30 5.49
CA VAL A 285 -9.07 31.56 6.64
C VAL A 285 -9.31 32.22 8.00
N PRO A 286 -9.22 33.56 8.17
CA PRO A 286 -9.51 34.23 9.45
C PRO A 286 -10.95 34.09 9.96
N ALA A 287 -11.92 33.77 9.10
CA ALA A 287 -13.32 33.62 9.47
C ALA A 287 -13.73 32.16 9.76
N ILE A 288 -12.79 31.22 9.67
CA ILE A 288 -13.01 29.81 10.03
C ILE A 288 -12.79 29.64 11.55
N ARG A 289 -13.83 29.21 12.26
CA ARG A 289 -13.71 28.86 13.70
C ARG A 289 -13.02 27.50 13.84
N ALA A 290 -11.70 27.52 13.98
CA ALA A 290 -10.89 26.33 14.23
C ALA A 290 -11.16 25.74 15.63
N ASP A 291 -11.09 24.42 15.74
CA ASP A 291 -11.16 23.72 17.03
C ASP A 291 -9.79 23.63 17.69
N ILE A 292 -8.74 23.48 16.89
CA ILE A 292 -7.35 23.41 17.32
C ILE A 292 -6.52 24.32 16.41
N ILE A 293 -5.67 25.15 17.01
CA ILE A 293 -4.72 26.02 16.30
C ILE A 293 -3.31 25.52 16.60
N VAL A 294 -2.54 25.23 15.55
CA VAL A 294 -1.12 24.87 15.61
C VAL A 294 -0.29 26.07 15.21
N SER A 295 0.69 26.44 16.05
CA SER A 295 1.63 27.51 15.74
C SER A 295 3.02 27.19 16.29
N GLY A 296 4.03 27.22 15.41
CA GLY A 296 5.42 26.92 15.80
C GLY A 296 6.01 27.95 16.78
N ASP A 297 5.53 29.19 16.72
CA ASP A 297 5.91 30.31 17.60
C ASP A 297 5.26 30.26 19.00
N GLY A 298 4.35 29.30 19.25
CA GLY A 298 3.65 29.14 20.53
C GLY A 298 2.36 29.95 20.69
N ASN A 299 1.96 30.78 19.71
CA ASN A 299 0.72 31.59 19.77
C ASN A 299 -0.56 30.81 19.39
N GLY A 300 -0.54 29.48 19.52
CA GLY A 300 -1.65 28.58 19.22
C GLY A 300 -1.97 27.64 20.37
N THR A 301 -3.03 26.84 20.22
CA THR A 301 -3.43 25.82 21.23
C THR A 301 -2.45 24.63 21.32
N CYS A 302 -1.66 24.41 20.27
CA CYS A 302 -0.65 23.37 20.16
C CYS A 302 0.59 23.95 19.48
N LYS A 303 1.78 23.47 19.87
CA LYS A 303 3.03 23.87 19.21
C LYS A 303 3.33 23.01 17.99
N THR A 304 2.88 21.75 18.00
CA THR A 304 3.18 20.75 16.98
C THR A 304 1.90 20.20 16.36
N ILE A 305 2.02 19.68 15.15
CA ILE A 305 0.91 19.03 14.43
C ILE A 305 0.61 17.68 15.07
N SER A 306 1.62 16.93 15.52
CA SER A 306 1.42 15.67 16.24
C SER A 306 0.56 15.83 17.50
N GLU A 307 0.77 16.90 18.26
CA GLU A 307 -0.02 17.22 19.45
C GLU A 307 -1.49 17.48 19.09
N ALA A 308 -1.74 18.25 18.03
CA ALA A 308 -3.10 18.52 17.55
C ALA A 308 -3.84 17.24 17.11
N ILE A 309 -3.16 16.35 16.39
CA ILE A 309 -3.72 15.04 15.99
C ILE A 309 -4.09 14.21 17.22
N LYS A 310 -3.21 14.18 18.24
CA LYS A 310 -3.45 13.44 19.48
C LYS A 310 -4.67 13.98 20.23
N LYS A 311 -4.79 15.31 20.36
CA LYS A 311 -5.90 16.01 21.03
C LYS A 311 -7.26 15.82 20.34
N ALA A 312 -7.29 15.65 19.02
CA ALA A 312 -8.55 15.44 18.30
C ALA A 312 -9.25 14.14 18.74
N PRO A 313 -10.59 14.09 18.82
CA PRO A 313 -11.31 12.89 19.24
C PRO A 313 -11.14 11.73 18.24
N GLU A 314 -11.24 10.49 18.74
CA GLU A 314 -11.30 9.29 17.90
C GLU A 314 -12.75 8.99 17.49
N TYR A 315 -12.93 8.46 16.27
CA TYR A 315 -14.22 8.04 15.70
C TYR A 315 -15.32 9.11 15.74
N SER A 316 -14.93 10.38 15.66
CA SER A 316 -15.87 11.51 15.70
C SER A 316 -16.69 11.59 14.42
N ASN A 317 -18.02 11.65 14.56
CA ASN A 317 -18.93 11.97 13.46
C ASN A 317 -18.95 13.47 13.12
N ARG A 318 -18.41 14.32 14.00
CA ARG A 318 -18.25 15.76 13.76
C ARG A 318 -16.89 16.05 13.15
N ARG A 319 -16.84 16.94 12.16
CA ARG A 319 -15.58 17.46 11.63
C ARG A 319 -14.81 18.27 12.68
N THR A 320 -13.55 17.91 12.91
CA THR A 320 -12.61 18.65 13.76
C THR A 320 -11.66 19.44 12.88
N ILE A 321 -11.65 20.76 13.04
CA ILE A 321 -10.84 21.68 12.23
C ILE A 321 -9.54 21.99 12.96
N ILE A 322 -8.42 21.57 12.37
CA ILE A 322 -7.06 21.87 12.80
C ILE A 322 -6.50 22.95 11.87
N TYR A 323 -6.41 24.17 12.38
CA TYR A 323 -5.79 25.28 11.68
C TYR A 323 -4.29 25.32 11.96
N VAL A 324 -3.47 25.24 10.92
CA VAL A 324 -2.01 25.22 11.01
C VAL A 324 -1.49 26.53 10.42
N ARG A 325 -0.92 27.38 11.27
CA ARG A 325 -0.40 28.68 10.84
C ARG A 325 0.77 28.54 9.86
N ALA A 326 1.11 29.65 9.21
CA ALA A 326 2.27 29.75 8.34
C ALA A 326 3.55 29.33 9.09
N GLY A 327 4.40 28.56 8.41
CA GLY A 327 5.59 27.97 8.99
C GLY A 327 5.96 26.67 8.31
N ARG A 328 7.20 26.22 8.57
CA ARG A 328 7.71 24.93 8.15
C ARG A 328 7.74 23.98 9.34
N TYR A 329 7.02 22.87 9.22
CA TYR A 329 6.83 21.87 10.26
C TYR A 329 7.50 20.57 9.82
N GLU A 330 8.59 20.20 10.49
CA GLU A 330 9.33 18.97 10.25
C GLU A 330 9.31 18.10 11.51
N GLU A 331 8.49 17.05 11.48
CA GLU A 331 8.26 16.18 12.62
C GLU A 331 8.45 14.71 12.20
N ASN A 332 9.07 13.90 13.07
CA ASN A 332 9.58 12.57 12.72
C ASN A 332 8.50 11.53 12.34
N ASN A 333 7.21 11.75 12.64
CA ASN A 333 6.15 10.80 12.30
C ASN A 333 4.76 11.46 12.28
N LEU A 334 4.45 12.22 11.22
CA LEU A 334 3.13 12.83 11.08
C LEU A 334 2.15 11.90 10.38
N LYS A 335 1.20 11.41 11.16
CA LYS A 335 0.16 10.50 10.67
C LYS A 335 -1.19 10.78 11.31
N VAL A 336 -2.22 10.98 10.48
CA VAL A 336 -3.63 10.87 10.87
C VAL A 336 -4.02 9.40 10.80
N GLY A 337 -3.92 8.72 11.95
CA GLY A 337 -4.25 7.30 12.04
C GLY A 337 -5.74 7.00 11.80
N ARG A 338 -6.04 5.75 11.45
CA ARG A 338 -7.39 5.29 11.07
C ARG A 338 -8.50 5.56 12.10
N LYS A 339 -8.17 5.76 13.38
CA LYS A 339 -9.12 6.10 14.44
C LYS A 339 -9.54 7.56 14.44
N LYS A 340 -8.79 8.45 13.78
CA LYS A 340 -9.03 9.90 13.77
C LYS A 340 -9.90 10.27 12.56
N TRP A 341 -11.22 10.14 12.68
CA TRP A 341 -12.16 10.43 11.59
C TRP A 341 -12.47 11.92 11.47
N ASN A 342 -12.82 12.35 10.27
CA ASN A 342 -13.31 13.70 9.95
C ASN A 342 -12.37 14.83 10.41
N LEU A 343 -11.05 14.63 10.35
CA LEU A 343 -10.09 15.70 10.58
C LEU A 343 -9.92 16.56 9.33
N MET A 344 -10.02 17.87 9.50
CA MET A 344 -9.75 18.86 8.45
C MET A 344 -8.55 19.72 8.84
N PHE A 345 -7.50 19.67 8.02
CA PHE A 345 -6.33 20.53 8.14
C PHE A 345 -6.47 21.72 7.20
N ILE A 346 -6.25 22.92 7.72
CA ILE A 346 -6.29 24.17 6.96
C ILE A 346 -5.02 24.94 7.22
N GLY A 347 -4.31 25.34 6.18
CA GLY A 347 -3.14 26.21 6.26
C GLY A 347 -3.44 27.67 5.97
N ASP A 348 -2.43 28.52 6.14
CA ASP A 348 -2.43 29.93 5.72
C ASP A 348 -2.28 30.11 4.19
N GLY A 349 -2.09 29.02 3.45
CA GLY A 349 -1.88 29.01 2.00
C GLY A 349 -0.84 27.99 1.56
N LYS A 350 -1.01 27.44 0.34
CA LYS A 350 0.04 26.66 -0.33
C LYS A 350 1.32 27.49 -0.47
N GLY A 351 2.46 26.93 -0.09
CA GLY A 351 3.75 27.61 0.00
C GLY A 351 3.99 28.41 1.29
N LYS A 352 2.98 28.61 2.15
CA LYS A 352 3.12 29.31 3.44
C LYS A 352 3.13 28.36 4.63
N THR A 353 2.19 27.42 4.65
CA THR A 353 2.14 26.34 5.65
C THR A 353 2.69 25.06 5.03
N ILE A 354 3.87 24.63 5.46
CA ILE A 354 4.63 23.54 4.85
C ILE A 354 4.86 22.44 5.87
N ILE A 355 4.38 21.23 5.57
CA ILE A 355 4.78 20.00 6.25
C ILE A 355 5.93 19.39 5.46
N SER A 356 7.05 19.17 6.14
CA SER A 356 8.35 18.76 5.56
C SER A 356 8.83 17.44 6.14
N GLY A 357 9.53 16.66 5.33
CA GLY A 357 10.29 15.48 5.76
C GLY A 357 11.33 15.07 4.71
N GLY A 358 12.27 14.22 5.10
CA GLY A 358 13.37 13.77 4.22
C GLY A 358 13.62 12.26 4.23
N LYS A 359 12.64 11.47 4.69
CA LYS A 359 12.77 10.02 4.72
C LYS A 359 12.67 9.44 3.32
N SER A 360 13.45 8.39 3.07
CA SER A 360 13.51 7.70 1.78
C SER A 360 13.86 6.22 1.95
N VAL A 361 13.70 5.43 0.90
CA VAL A 361 14.14 4.02 0.90
C VAL A 361 15.67 3.91 1.12
N PHE A 362 16.44 4.92 0.74
CA PHE A 362 17.88 5.00 1.05
C PHE A 362 18.18 4.94 2.57
N ASN A 363 17.21 5.29 3.43
CA ASN A 363 17.32 5.14 4.88
C ASN A 363 16.99 3.72 5.39
N ASN A 364 16.98 2.71 4.51
CA ASN A 364 16.56 1.34 4.81
C ASN A 364 15.11 1.27 5.34
N LEU A 365 14.22 2.12 4.82
CA LEU A 365 12.79 2.10 5.11
C LEU A 365 12.01 1.49 3.93
N THR A 366 10.79 1.06 4.18
CA THR A 366 9.81 0.79 3.12
C THR A 366 9.29 2.10 2.54
N THR A 367 8.91 2.12 1.26
CA THR A 367 8.26 3.29 0.63
C THR A 367 7.07 3.80 1.46
N PHE A 368 6.26 2.89 2.02
CA PHE A 368 5.09 3.22 2.84
C PHE A 368 5.42 4.08 4.08
N HIS A 369 6.57 3.84 4.74
CA HIS A 369 7.06 4.59 5.89
C HIS A 369 7.93 5.81 5.56
N THR A 370 8.17 6.10 4.27
CA THR A 370 8.90 7.32 3.85
C THR A 370 8.05 8.59 3.87
N ALA A 371 6.72 8.47 3.98
CA ALA A 371 5.79 9.59 3.90
C ALA A 371 6.11 10.70 4.92
N SER A 372 6.31 11.94 4.45
CA SER A 372 6.39 13.12 5.32
C SER A 372 5.08 13.35 6.08
N PHE A 373 3.95 13.09 5.42
CA PHE A 373 2.63 13.07 6.06
C PHE A 373 1.79 11.89 5.53
N ALA A 374 1.14 11.17 6.44
CA ALA A 374 0.23 10.07 6.10
C ALA A 374 -1.18 10.28 6.67
N ALA A 375 -2.22 9.95 5.91
CA ALA A 375 -3.60 10.02 6.36
C ALA A 375 -4.37 8.74 6.03
N THR A 376 -4.88 8.05 7.05
CA THR A 376 -5.73 6.85 6.91
C THR A 376 -7.09 6.98 7.60
N GLY A 377 -7.31 8.02 8.41
CA GLY A 377 -8.62 8.31 9.02
C GLY A 377 -9.67 8.75 7.98
N ALA A 378 -10.83 8.10 7.96
CA ALA A 378 -11.91 8.40 7.01
C ALA A 378 -12.41 9.85 7.10
N GLY A 379 -12.76 10.44 5.96
CA GLY A 379 -13.23 11.83 5.88
C GLY A 379 -12.13 12.88 6.09
N PHE A 380 -10.86 12.50 5.90
CA PHE A 380 -9.72 13.41 5.99
C PHE A 380 -9.81 14.53 4.94
N ILE A 381 -9.59 15.77 5.35
CA ILE A 381 -9.50 16.92 4.44
C ILE A 381 -8.20 17.68 4.70
N ALA A 382 -7.47 18.02 3.65
CA ALA A 382 -6.39 19.00 3.70
C ALA A 382 -6.66 20.15 2.74
N ARG A 383 -6.49 21.38 3.20
CA ARG A 383 -6.75 22.59 2.43
C ARG A 383 -5.65 23.64 2.61
N ASP A 384 -5.25 24.29 1.52
CA ASP A 384 -4.37 25.46 1.53
C ASP A 384 -3.01 25.20 2.23
N MET A 385 -2.38 24.06 1.96
CA MET A 385 -1.12 23.61 2.59
C MET A 385 -0.11 23.06 1.58
N THR A 386 1.11 22.80 2.02
CA THR A 386 2.15 22.12 1.24
C THR A 386 2.66 20.89 1.99
N PHE A 387 2.76 19.77 1.29
CA PHE A 387 3.39 18.54 1.75
C PHE A 387 4.65 18.31 0.92
N GLU A 388 5.80 18.20 1.56
CA GLU A 388 7.09 18.10 0.88
C GLU A 388 7.91 16.93 1.40
N ASN A 389 8.54 16.19 0.48
CA ASN A 389 9.68 15.34 0.79
C ASN A 389 10.93 15.86 0.06
N TRP A 390 11.92 16.31 0.84
CA TRP A 390 13.12 16.98 0.33
C TRP A 390 14.28 16.03 0.03
N ALA A 391 14.14 14.71 0.19
CA ALA A 391 15.23 13.73 0.07
C ALA A 391 16.03 13.81 -1.24
N GLY A 392 15.37 14.18 -2.35
CA GLY A 392 16.00 14.33 -3.66
C GLY A 392 16.02 13.04 -4.49
N PRO A 393 16.29 13.13 -5.80
CA PRO A 393 16.13 12.00 -6.72
C PRO A 393 17.18 10.90 -6.52
N ALA A 394 18.34 11.23 -5.96
CA ALA A 394 19.40 10.27 -5.63
C ALA A 394 19.06 9.37 -4.43
N LYS A 395 17.96 9.65 -3.71
CA LYS A 395 17.51 8.87 -2.55
C LYS A 395 16.41 7.87 -2.89
N HIS A 396 16.08 7.73 -4.18
CA HIS A 396 15.02 6.86 -4.68
C HIS A 396 13.65 7.23 -4.10
N GLN A 397 12.80 6.24 -3.80
CA GLN A 397 11.41 6.46 -3.35
C GLN A 397 11.37 7.26 -2.04
N ALA A 398 10.65 8.39 -2.06
CA ALA A 398 10.54 9.31 -0.94
C ALA A 398 9.19 10.06 -0.98
N VAL A 399 8.21 9.55 -0.23
CA VAL A 399 6.82 10.01 -0.29
C VAL A 399 6.65 11.34 0.46
N ALA A 400 5.98 12.31 -0.15
CA ALA A 400 5.60 13.56 0.49
C ALA A 400 4.25 13.43 1.20
N LEU A 401 3.25 12.88 0.50
CA LEU A 401 1.91 12.65 1.02
C LEU A 401 1.45 11.22 0.71
N ARG A 402 1.02 10.49 1.74
CA ARG A 402 0.36 9.19 1.58
C ARG A 402 -1.09 9.29 2.06
N VAL A 403 -2.03 8.93 1.20
CA VAL A 403 -3.46 8.91 1.53
C VAL A 403 -4.00 7.50 1.36
N GLY A 404 -4.53 6.93 2.44
CA GLY A 404 -5.30 5.68 2.46
C GLY A 404 -6.66 5.85 3.12
N ALA A 405 -7.10 7.10 3.32
CA ALA A 405 -8.39 7.44 3.92
C ALA A 405 -9.51 7.37 2.87
N ASP A 406 -10.63 6.76 3.23
CA ASP A 406 -11.85 6.80 2.42
C ASP A 406 -12.54 8.16 2.55
N HIS A 407 -13.13 8.64 1.46
CA HIS A 407 -13.69 9.99 1.34
C HIS A 407 -12.68 11.10 1.68
N ALA A 408 -11.43 10.93 1.26
CA ALA A 408 -10.39 11.93 1.47
C ALA A 408 -10.47 13.06 0.44
N VAL A 409 -10.28 14.31 0.88
CA VAL A 409 -10.17 15.48 -0.01
C VAL A 409 -8.86 16.22 0.22
N VAL A 410 -8.17 16.55 -0.86
CA VAL A 410 -7.01 17.45 -0.84
C VAL A 410 -7.30 18.61 -1.79
N TYR A 411 -7.36 19.83 -1.25
CA TYR A 411 -7.85 21.00 -1.97
C TYR A 411 -6.88 22.18 -1.90
N ARG A 412 -6.44 22.71 -3.04
CA ARG A 412 -5.48 23.83 -3.11
C ARG A 412 -4.19 23.58 -2.32
N CYS A 413 -3.65 22.37 -2.45
CA CYS A 413 -2.40 21.99 -1.81
C CYS A 413 -1.26 21.81 -2.83
N ASN A 414 -0.03 22.06 -2.38
CA ASN A 414 1.16 21.60 -3.10
C ASN A 414 1.59 20.23 -2.55
N ILE A 415 1.97 19.30 -3.43
CA ILE A 415 2.59 18.04 -3.04
C ILE A 415 3.91 17.91 -3.82
N ILE A 416 5.03 17.99 -3.12
CA ILE A 416 6.35 18.23 -3.72
C ILE A 416 7.30 17.10 -3.35
N GLY A 417 7.90 16.48 -4.36
CA GLY A 417 8.94 15.48 -4.19
C GLY A 417 9.70 15.23 -5.49
N TYR A 418 10.30 14.03 -5.58
CA TYR A 418 10.93 13.51 -6.79
C TYR A 418 10.29 12.16 -7.15
N GLN A 419 10.92 11.05 -6.78
CA GLN A 419 10.38 9.71 -7.02
C GLN A 419 9.33 9.38 -5.96
N ASP A 420 8.19 8.81 -6.37
CA ASP A 420 7.10 8.36 -5.49
C ASP A 420 6.50 9.49 -4.63
N THR A 421 6.31 10.69 -5.20
CA THR A 421 5.89 11.89 -4.45
C THR A 421 4.55 11.75 -3.74
N LEU A 422 3.51 11.31 -4.45
CA LEU A 422 2.14 11.20 -3.95
C LEU A 422 1.68 9.74 -3.99
N TYR A 423 1.52 9.15 -2.81
CA TYR A 423 1.03 7.79 -2.66
C TYR A 423 -0.49 7.78 -2.41
N VAL A 424 -1.26 7.66 -3.49
CA VAL A 424 -2.72 7.42 -3.47
C VAL A 424 -2.99 5.93 -3.17
N HIS A 425 -2.71 5.54 -1.92
CA HIS A 425 -2.61 4.15 -1.49
C HIS A 425 -3.88 3.34 -1.75
N SER A 426 -5.00 3.69 -1.12
CA SER A 426 -6.25 2.93 -1.16
C SER A 426 -7.49 3.78 -0.88
N ASN A 427 -8.69 3.21 -1.03
CA ASN A 427 -10.01 3.85 -0.85
C ASN A 427 -10.32 4.99 -1.84
N ARG A 428 -11.42 5.73 -1.63
CA ARG A 428 -11.85 6.82 -2.52
C ARG A 428 -11.26 8.16 -2.12
N GLN A 429 -10.73 8.88 -3.09
CA GLN A 429 -10.01 10.14 -2.88
C GLN A 429 -10.33 11.17 -3.96
N PHE A 430 -10.31 12.45 -3.58
CA PHE A 430 -10.52 13.57 -4.51
C PHE A 430 -9.47 14.65 -4.30
N PHE A 431 -8.77 15.00 -5.37
CA PHE A 431 -7.78 16.08 -5.39
C PHE A 431 -8.30 17.20 -6.29
N ARG A 432 -8.36 18.43 -5.78
CA ARG A 432 -8.89 19.59 -6.51
C ARG A 432 -7.93 20.76 -6.41
N GLU A 433 -7.61 21.39 -7.54
CA GLU A 433 -6.77 22.61 -7.59
C GLU A 433 -5.40 22.43 -6.90
N CYS A 434 -4.88 21.20 -6.91
CA CYS A 434 -3.58 20.87 -6.35
C CYS A 434 -2.48 21.02 -7.40
N ASP A 435 -1.27 21.35 -6.92
CA ASP A 435 -0.06 21.28 -7.73
C ASP A 435 0.81 20.11 -7.23
N VAL A 436 1.07 19.12 -8.08
CA VAL A 436 1.86 17.92 -7.74
C VAL A 436 3.15 17.93 -8.56
N TYR A 437 4.29 17.76 -7.90
CA TYR A 437 5.61 17.85 -8.54
C TYR A 437 6.42 16.57 -8.32
N GLY A 438 6.95 15.97 -9.38
CA GLY A 438 7.85 14.83 -9.23
C GLY A 438 8.51 14.34 -10.51
N THR A 439 9.09 13.14 -10.46
CA THR A 439 9.91 12.57 -11.55
C THR A 439 9.42 11.18 -11.95
N VAL A 440 9.94 10.14 -11.29
CA VAL A 440 9.56 8.74 -11.50
C VAL A 440 8.35 8.41 -10.62
N ASP A 441 7.30 7.88 -11.24
CA ASP A 441 6.10 7.34 -10.60
C ASP A 441 5.47 8.28 -9.56
N PHE A 442 5.45 9.58 -9.84
CA PHE A 442 5.20 10.56 -8.79
C PHE A 442 3.74 10.64 -8.32
N ILE A 443 2.81 9.98 -9.01
CA ILE A 443 1.46 9.65 -8.53
C ILE A 443 1.26 8.14 -8.65
N PHE A 444 1.23 7.42 -7.54
CA PHE A 444 1.20 5.96 -7.57
C PHE A 444 0.30 5.38 -6.48
N GLY A 445 -0.12 4.13 -6.66
CA GLY A 445 -0.96 3.39 -5.72
C GLY A 445 -2.21 2.79 -6.35
N ASN A 446 -3.17 2.40 -5.50
CA ASN A 446 -4.37 1.67 -5.89
C ASN A 446 -5.67 2.27 -5.31
N ALA A 447 -5.71 3.57 -5.04
CA ALA A 447 -6.96 4.24 -4.71
C ALA A 447 -7.94 4.23 -5.90
N ALA A 448 -9.22 4.49 -5.63
CA ALA A 448 -10.15 5.04 -6.61
C ALA A 448 -10.06 6.57 -6.48
N VAL A 449 -9.31 7.23 -7.36
CA VAL A 449 -8.99 8.65 -7.20
C VAL A 449 -9.30 9.46 -8.45
N VAL A 450 -9.88 10.65 -8.23
CA VAL A 450 -10.04 11.68 -9.27
C VAL A 450 -9.22 12.90 -8.89
N PHE A 451 -8.36 13.33 -9.82
CA PHE A 451 -7.71 14.64 -9.80
C PHE A 451 -8.48 15.56 -10.73
N GLN A 452 -8.90 16.72 -10.23
CA GLN A 452 -9.68 17.67 -10.99
C GLN A 452 -9.12 19.09 -10.91
N ASN A 453 -8.94 19.73 -12.07
CA ASN A 453 -8.38 21.08 -12.15
C ASN A 453 -7.01 21.22 -11.44
N CYS A 454 -6.22 20.15 -11.44
CA CYS A 454 -4.87 20.12 -10.84
C CYS A 454 -3.80 20.43 -11.89
N SER A 455 -2.63 20.89 -11.43
CA SER A 455 -1.43 20.98 -12.26
C SER A 455 -0.44 19.89 -11.85
N LEU A 456 -0.03 19.07 -12.81
CA LEU A 456 0.92 17.97 -12.61
C LEU A 456 2.24 18.33 -13.28
N TYR A 457 3.26 18.59 -12.48
CA TYR A 457 4.56 19.09 -12.92
C TYR A 457 5.62 17.99 -12.93
N ALA A 458 6.04 17.58 -14.12
CA ALA A 458 7.24 16.77 -14.29
C ALA A 458 8.49 17.63 -14.05
N ARG A 459 9.37 17.15 -13.17
CA ARG A 459 10.64 17.80 -12.80
C ARG A 459 11.82 17.21 -13.56
N LYS A 460 12.97 17.90 -13.55
CA LYS A 460 14.22 17.33 -14.05
C LYS A 460 14.64 16.11 -13.22
N PRO A 461 14.73 14.90 -13.80
CA PRO A 461 15.20 13.72 -13.09
C PRO A 461 16.73 13.61 -13.13
N MET A 462 17.28 12.51 -12.61
CA MET A 462 18.70 12.19 -12.80
C MET A 462 18.99 11.79 -14.26
N ALA A 463 20.27 11.85 -14.64
CA ALA A 463 20.73 11.33 -15.93
C ALA A 463 20.22 9.90 -16.18
N SER A 464 19.78 9.62 -17.40
CA SER A 464 19.24 8.32 -17.86
C SER A 464 17.92 7.87 -17.21
N GLN A 465 17.35 8.63 -16.27
CA GLN A 465 16.00 8.37 -15.78
C GLN A 465 14.95 8.90 -16.77
N LYS A 466 13.78 8.26 -16.73
CA LYS A 466 12.58 8.67 -17.45
C LYS A 466 11.53 9.06 -16.44
N ASN A 467 10.85 10.18 -16.67
CA ASN A 467 9.73 10.57 -15.84
C ASN A 467 8.48 9.76 -16.20
N THR A 468 7.72 9.41 -15.18
CA THR A 468 6.42 8.75 -15.30
C THR A 468 5.45 9.42 -14.34
N ILE A 469 4.38 10.00 -14.87
CA ILE A 469 3.41 10.72 -14.05
C ILE A 469 2.66 9.75 -13.15
N THR A 470 2.17 8.64 -13.71
CA THR A 470 1.45 7.62 -12.94
C THR A 470 2.12 6.24 -12.91
N ALA A 471 1.93 5.54 -11.79
CA ALA A 471 2.20 4.11 -11.66
C ALA A 471 1.09 3.42 -10.87
N GLN A 472 0.05 2.96 -11.58
CA GLN A 472 -1.17 2.45 -10.94
C GLN A 472 -1.07 0.95 -10.61
N ASN A 473 -1.46 0.59 -9.39
CA ASN A 473 -1.16 -0.68 -8.70
C ASN A 473 -2.33 -1.70 -8.67
N ARG A 474 -3.26 -1.69 -9.63
CA ARG A 474 -4.40 -2.63 -9.60
C ARG A 474 -3.98 -4.04 -9.98
N LYS A 475 -4.15 -5.01 -9.06
CA LYS A 475 -3.80 -6.44 -9.26
C LYS A 475 -4.99 -7.34 -9.57
N ASP A 476 -6.22 -6.91 -9.28
CA ASP A 476 -7.42 -7.69 -9.52
C ASP A 476 -8.45 -6.87 -10.34
N PRO A 477 -9.02 -7.43 -11.43
CA PRO A 477 -9.97 -6.72 -12.28
C PRO A 477 -11.29 -6.39 -11.58
N ASN A 478 -11.63 -7.10 -10.49
CA ASN A 478 -12.83 -6.83 -9.70
C ASN A 478 -12.64 -5.64 -8.74
N GLN A 479 -11.42 -5.09 -8.61
CA GLN A 479 -11.20 -3.85 -7.87
C GLN A 479 -11.77 -2.66 -8.64
N ASN A 480 -12.50 -1.80 -7.93
CA ASN A 480 -13.05 -0.56 -8.45
C ASN A 480 -12.04 0.61 -8.45
N THR A 481 -10.74 0.32 -8.49
CA THR A 481 -9.66 1.28 -8.28
C THR A 481 -9.04 1.77 -9.59
N GLY A 482 -8.29 2.87 -9.55
CA GLY A 482 -7.69 3.51 -10.72
C GLY A 482 -7.42 4.99 -10.50
N ILE A 483 -6.65 5.59 -11.40
CA ILE A 483 -6.33 7.02 -11.37
C ILE A 483 -7.05 7.70 -12.53
N SER A 484 -7.92 8.67 -12.21
CA SER A 484 -8.60 9.52 -13.19
C SER A 484 -8.05 10.95 -13.09
N ILE A 485 -7.48 11.44 -14.20
CA ILE A 485 -6.95 12.80 -14.34
C ILE A 485 -7.92 13.57 -15.23
N HIS A 486 -8.69 14.47 -14.63
CA HIS A 486 -9.86 15.09 -15.26
C HIS A 486 -9.74 16.62 -15.27
N ALA A 487 -9.71 17.23 -16.45
CA ALA A 487 -9.57 18.69 -16.59
C ALA A 487 -8.32 19.25 -15.90
N CYS A 488 -7.20 18.53 -15.98
CA CYS A 488 -5.92 18.91 -15.38
C CYS A 488 -4.95 19.52 -16.41
N ARG A 489 -3.83 20.05 -15.93
CA ARG A 489 -2.73 20.56 -16.73
C ARG A 489 -1.48 19.74 -16.47
N ILE A 490 -0.92 19.13 -17.50
CA ILE A 490 0.28 18.30 -17.42
C ILE A 490 1.43 19.13 -18.00
N LEU A 491 2.39 19.48 -17.16
CA LEU A 491 3.36 20.55 -17.41
C LEU A 491 4.78 20.09 -17.05
N ALA A 492 5.78 20.66 -17.72
CA ALA A 492 7.17 20.57 -17.29
C ALA A 492 7.50 21.74 -16.36
N THR A 493 8.35 21.50 -15.36
CA THR A 493 8.97 22.61 -14.61
C THR A 493 9.98 23.37 -15.48
N PRO A 494 10.32 24.63 -15.12
CA PRO A 494 11.25 25.46 -15.91
C PRO A 494 12.63 24.82 -16.15
N ASP A 495 13.11 23.96 -15.25
CA ASP A 495 14.38 23.23 -15.37
C ASP A 495 14.29 21.95 -16.22
N LEU A 496 13.08 21.45 -16.50
CA LEU A 496 12.84 20.33 -17.42
C LEU A 496 12.46 20.80 -18.83
N ALA A 497 11.66 21.86 -18.94
CA ALA A 497 11.13 22.36 -20.22
C ALA A 497 12.18 22.48 -21.35
N PRO A 498 13.38 23.09 -21.13
CA PRO A 498 14.41 23.19 -22.17
C PRO A 498 15.12 21.86 -22.49
N LEU A 499 14.81 20.77 -21.78
CA LEU A 499 15.48 19.47 -21.86
C LEU A 499 14.54 18.34 -22.31
N THR A 500 13.40 18.68 -22.91
CA THR A 500 12.37 17.74 -23.39
C THR A 500 12.92 16.62 -24.30
N GLY A 501 13.93 16.90 -25.13
CA GLY A 501 14.57 15.89 -25.98
C GLY A 501 15.55 14.96 -25.24
N THR A 502 16.03 15.38 -24.07
CA THR A 502 17.03 14.65 -23.27
C THR A 502 16.36 13.79 -22.20
N PHE A 503 15.34 14.33 -21.52
CA PHE A 503 14.61 13.65 -20.46
C PHE A 503 13.19 13.36 -20.89
N GLN A 504 12.93 12.09 -21.17
CA GLN A 504 11.62 11.65 -21.62
C GLN A 504 10.62 11.63 -20.46
N THR A 505 9.41 12.15 -20.69
CA THR A 505 8.28 12.08 -19.75
C THR A 505 7.13 11.28 -20.36
N TYR A 506 6.55 10.37 -19.58
CA TYR A 506 5.42 9.53 -19.97
C TYR A 506 4.24 9.74 -19.01
N LEU A 507 3.02 9.57 -19.52
CA LEU A 507 1.77 9.64 -18.76
C LEU A 507 1.72 8.60 -17.64
N GLY A 508 2.32 7.42 -17.85
CA GLY A 508 2.47 6.43 -16.81
C GLY A 508 3.05 5.11 -17.28
N ARG A 509 3.15 4.17 -16.34
CA ARG A 509 3.58 2.77 -16.57
C ARG A 509 2.87 1.77 -15.65
N PRO A 510 2.64 0.52 -16.11
CA PRO A 510 1.76 -0.41 -15.40
C PRO A 510 2.48 -1.15 -14.28
N TRP A 511 2.46 -0.57 -13.07
CA TRP A 511 3.07 -1.22 -11.90
C TRP A 511 2.52 -2.63 -11.67
N LYS A 512 1.22 -2.87 -11.95
CA LYS A 512 0.57 -4.19 -11.86
C LYS A 512 -0.28 -4.56 -13.05
N LEU A 513 -0.65 -5.84 -13.08
CA LEU A 513 -1.28 -6.53 -14.20
C LEU A 513 -2.53 -5.82 -14.75
N TYR A 514 -3.38 -5.26 -13.89
CA TYR A 514 -4.62 -4.60 -14.32
C TYR A 514 -4.57 -3.08 -14.18
N SER A 515 -3.36 -2.49 -14.27
CA SER A 515 -3.13 -1.06 -14.12
C SER A 515 -4.18 -0.23 -14.86
N ARG A 516 -4.81 0.73 -14.18
CA ARG A 516 -5.91 1.53 -14.75
C ARG A 516 -5.69 3.02 -14.56
N THR A 517 -5.50 3.75 -15.65
CA THR A 517 -5.31 5.21 -15.62
C THR A 517 -5.99 5.87 -16.82
N VAL A 518 -6.67 6.99 -16.57
CA VAL A 518 -7.34 7.77 -17.61
C VAL A 518 -6.93 9.24 -17.51
N PHE A 519 -6.54 9.82 -18.64
CA PHE A 519 -6.40 11.27 -18.80
C PHE A 519 -7.53 11.78 -19.68
N MET A 520 -8.34 12.69 -19.16
CA MET A 520 -9.48 13.21 -19.88
C MET A 520 -9.64 14.72 -19.74
N LEU A 521 -10.04 15.38 -20.83
CA LEU A 521 -10.29 16.82 -20.92
C LEU A 521 -9.11 17.67 -20.41
N SER A 522 -7.89 17.13 -20.50
CA SER A 522 -6.71 17.71 -19.87
C SER A 522 -5.76 18.34 -20.90
N PHE A 523 -5.10 19.43 -20.51
CA PHE A 523 -3.99 20.00 -21.28
C PHE A 523 -2.73 19.16 -21.06
N ILE A 524 -2.08 18.74 -22.15
CA ILE A 524 -0.82 17.99 -22.12
C ILE A 524 0.25 18.80 -22.84
N GLY A 525 1.29 19.19 -22.11
CA GLY A 525 2.44 19.93 -22.64
C GLY A 525 3.35 19.08 -23.52
N GLU A 526 4.18 19.75 -24.33
CA GLU A 526 5.01 19.13 -25.37
C GLU A 526 6.08 18.17 -24.84
N HIS A 527 6.47 18.33 -23.58
CA HIS A 527 7.42 17.46 -22.89
C HIS A 527 6.99 15.99 -22.75
N VAL A 528 5.69 15.70 -22.92
CA VAL A 528 5.19 14.32 -22.91
C VAL A 528 5.55 13.63 -24.21
N HIS A 529 6.27 12.51 -24.09
CA HIS A 529 6.75 11.74 -25.22
C HIS A 529 5.59 11.25 -26.11
N PRO A 530 5.69 11.28 -27.45
CA PRO A 530 4.59 10.93 -28.36
C PRO A 530 3.98 9.52 -28.15
N ARG A 531 4.80 8.56 -27.71
CA ARG A 531 4.34 7.22 -27.28
C ARG A 531 3.32 7.25 -26.14
N GLY A 532 3.32 8.29 -25.32
CA GLY A 532 2.41 8.51 -24.19
C GLY A 532 2.74 7.65 -22.97
N TRP A 533 2.88 6.34 -23.14
CA TRP A 533 3.00 5.36 -22.06
C TRP A 533 4.30 4.57 -22.14
N LEU A 534 4.80 4.13 -20.98
CA LEU A 534 6.06 3.39 -20.85
C LEU A 534 5.81 1.97 -20.31
N GLU A 535 6.46 0.98 -20.90
CA GLU A 535 6.41 -0.40 -20.42
C GLU A 535 6.95 -0.49 -18.97
N TRP A 536 6.34 -1.35 -18.14
CA TRP A 536 6.93 -1.69 -16.83
C TRP A 536 8.12 -2.63 -16.99
N ASN A 537 7.88 -3.74 -17.69
CA ASN A 537 8.90 -4.71 -18.07
C ASN A 537 8.42 -5.48 -19.31
N THR A 538 9.12 -5.31 -20.44
CA THR A 538 8.83 -5.98 -21.73
C THR A 538 7.34 -5.98 -22.06
N THR A 539 6.68 -7.13 -22.01
CA THR A 539 5.26 -7.32 -22.38
C THR A 539 4.31 -7.42 -21.18
N PHE A 540 4.81 -7.25 -19.96
CA PHE A 540 3.99 -7.35 -18.74
C PHE A 540 2.82 -6.36 -18.77
N ALA A 541 1.61 -6.87 -18.49
CA ALA A 541 0.36 -6.13 -18.35
C ALA A 541 -0.19 -5.44 -19.61
N LEU A 542 0.52 -5.45 -20.74
CA LEU A 542 0.16 -4.65 -21.91
C LEU A 542 -1.20 -5.03 -22.52
N ASP A 543 -1.66 -6.27 -22.31
CA ASP A 543 -2.92 -6.83 -22.77
C ASP A 543 -4.07 -6.71 -21.75
N THR A 544 -3.74 -6.57 -20.47
CA THR A 544 -4.72 -6.56 -19.36
C THR A 544 -4.92 -5.19 -18.70
N LEU A 545 -3.99 -4.25 -18.89
CA LEU A 545 -4.11 -2.87 -18.40
C LEU A 545 -5.26 -2.13 -19.10
N TYR A 546 -5.66 -1.01 -18.52
CA TYR A 546 -6.57 -0.05 -19.15
C TYR A 546 -5.97 1.35 -19.08
N TYR A 547 -5.40 1.82 -20.19
CA TYR A 547 -4.93 3.19 -20.34
C TYR A 547 -5.75 3.93 -21.38
N GLY A 548 -6.43 4.98 -20.92
CA GLY A 548 -7.39 5.74 -21.70
C GLY A 548 -7.02 7.20 -21.83
N GLU A 549 -7.22 7.75 -23.03
CA GLU A 549 -7.16 9.19 -23.28
C GLU A 549 -8.47 9.65 -23.91
N TYR A 550 -9.09 10.71 -23.37
CA TYR A 550 -10.36 11.26 -23.87
C TYR A 550 -10.30 12.77 -24.01
N MET A 551 -10.39 13.29 -25.24
CA MET A 551 -10.47 14.73 -25.52
C MET A 551 -9.38 15.58 -24.80
N ASN A 552 -8.16 15.04 -24.70
CA ASN A 552 -7.01 15.82 -24.24
C ASN A 552 -6.56 16.79 -25.36
N TYR A 553 -5.94 17.89 -24.96
CA TYR A 553 -5.51 18.95 -25.88
C TYR A 553 -4.12 19.47 -25.52
N GLY A 554 -3.58 20.37 -26.33
CA GLY A 554 -2.22 20.86 -26.21
C GLY A 554 -1.21 20.02 -27.01
N PRO A 555 0.06 20.48 -27.09
CA PRO A 555 1.06 19.91 -28.00
C PRO A 555 1.44 18.45 -27.69
N GLY A 556 1.34 18.00 -26.44
CA GLY A 556 1.54 16.58 -26.06
C GLY A 556 0.25 15.74 -26.11
N GLY A 557 -0.89 16.36 -26.43
CA GLY A 557 -2.21 15.71 -26.44
C GLY A 557 -2.50 14.86 -27.68
N ALA A 558 -1.69 14.97 -28.73
CA ALA A 558 -1.87 14.20 -29.96
C ALA A 558 -1.66 12.70 -29.73
N VAL A 559 -2.65 11.89 -30.14
CA VAL A 559 -2.66 10.43 -29.90
C VAL A 559 -2.11 9.60 -31.06
N GLY A 560 -1.77 10.21 -32.20
CA GLY A 560 -1.43 9.50 -33.44
C GLY A 560 -0.15 8.64 -33.41
N GLN A 561 0.72 8.82 -32.42
CA GLN A 561 1.98 8.06 -32.24
C GLN A 561 2.02 7.27 -30.94
N ARG A 562 0.86 7.07 -30.30
CA ARG A 562 0.76 6.34 -29.04
C ARG A 562 1.11 4.87 -29.25
N VAL A 563 1.47 4.21 -28.15
CA VAL A 563 1.73 2.77 -28.13
C VAL A 563 0.55 1.96 -28.69
N SER A 564 0.83 0.83 -29.34
CA SER A 564 -0.18 -0.05 -29.93
C SER A 564 -0.57 -1.22 -29.02
N TRP A 565 -0.54 -1.02 -27.71
CA TRP A 565 -0.84 -2.08 -26.74
C TRP A 565 -2.34 -2.40 -26.70
N PRO A 566 -2.77 -3.67 -26.55
CA PRO A 566 -4.21 -3.99 -26.49
C PRO A 566 -4.95 -3.31 -25.33
N GLY A 567 -4.26 -3.02 -24.21
CA GLY A 567 -4.81 -2.31 -23.07
C GLY A 567 -4.87 -0.78 -23.24
N TYR A 568 -4.20 -0.21 -24.25
CA TYR A 568 -4.29 1.21 -24.57
C TYR A 568 -5.46 1.50 -25.50
N ARG A 569 -6.17 2.60 -25.26
CA ARG A 569 -7.25 3.06 -26.16
C ARG A 569 -7.44 4.57 -26.14
N VAL A 570 -7.73 5.11 -27.32
CA VAL A 570 -8.33 6.43 -27.47
C VAL A 570 -9.82 6.28 -27.21
N ILE A 571 -10.31 6.88 -26.13
CA ILE A 571 -11.73 6.81 -25.77
C ILE A 571 -12.48 7.79 -26.68
N THR A 572 -13.52 7.30 -27.35
CA THR A 572 -14.39 8.13 -28.20
C THR A 572 -15.83 8.16 -27.69
N SER A 573 -16.21 7.23 -26.82
CA SER A 573 -17.54 7.14 -26.21
C SER A 573 -17.63 8.00 -24.95
N THR A 574 -18.62 8.89 -24.91
CA THR A 574 -18.97 9.67 -23.71
C THR A 574 -19.40 8.77 -22.56
N ILE A 575 -20.02 7.63 -22.86
CA ILE A 575 -20.43 6.63 -21.85
C ILE A 575 -19.20 5.99 -21.20
N GLU A 576 -18.20 5.60 -21.99
CA GLU A 576 -16.95 5.02 -21.46
C GLU A 576 -16.15 6.06 -20.66
N ALA A 577 -16.04 7.29 -21.15
CA ALA A 577 -15.38 8.38 -20.42
C ALA A 577 -16.11 8.75 -19.11
N SER A 578 -17.45 8.71 -19.10
CA SER A 578 -18.25 9.04 -17.92
C SER A 578 -17.99 8.11 -16.73
N LYS A 579 -17.56 6.87 -16.97
CA LYS A 579 -17.18 5.91 -15.91
C LYS A 579 -16.02 6.38 -15.05
N PHE A 580 -15.24 7.36 -15.53
CA PHE A 580 -14.07 7.92 -14.84
C PHE A 580 -14.33 9.30 -14.23
N THR A 581 -15.57 9.81 -14.27
CA THR A 581 -15.93 11.10 -13.66
C THR A 581 -16.12 10.98 -12.15
N VAL A 582 -16.25 12.12 -11.48
CA VAL A 582 -16.44 12.18 -10.03
C VAL A 582 -17.68 11.42 -9.58
N SER A 583 -18.81 11.57 -10.28
CA SER A 583 -20.08 10.95 -9.89
C SER A 583 -20.08 9.43 -10.03
N GLN A 584 -19.42 8.87 -11.05
CA GLN A 584 -19.46 7.42 -11.31
C GLN A 584 -18.26 6.68 -10.70
N PHE A 585 -17.06 7.26 -10.79
CA PHE A 585 -15.84 6.53 -10.44
C PHE A 585 -15.61 6.46 -8.93
N ILE A 586 -15.90 7.56 -8.23
CA ILE A 586 -15.70 7.68 -6.77
C ILE A 586 -17.01 7.94 -6.03
N TYR A 587 -18.16 7.84 -6.71
CA TYR A 587 -19.47 8.12 -6.16
C TYR A 587 -19.54 9.50 -5.50
N GLY A 588 -18.79 10.47 -6.03
CA GLY A 588 -18.50 11.74 -5.37
C GLY A 588 -19.73 12.55 -5.01
N SER A 589 -20.80 12.42 -5.81
CA SER A 589 -22.08 13.09 -5.55
C SER A 589 -22.72 12.71 -4.22
N THR A 590 -22.35 11.60 -3.59
CA THR A 590 -22.94 11.19 -2.30
C THR A 590 -22.19 11.75 -1.08
N TRP A 591 -20.93 12.18 -1.23
CA TRP A 591 -20.08 12.55 -0.09
C TRP A 591 -19.33 13.87 -0.25
N LEU A 592 -18.92 14.26 -1.46
CA LEU A 592 -18.19 15.51 -1.71
C LEU A 592 -18.97 16.77 -1.34
N PRO A 593 -20.30 16.87 -1.55
CA PRO A 593 -21.03 18.07 -1.15
C PRO A 593 -20.85 18.39 0.36
N SER A 594 -20.85 17.39 1.25
CA SER A 594 -20.59 17.62 2.70
C SER A 594 -19.20 18.18 3.03
N THR A 595 -18.26 18.09 2.08
CA THR A 595 -16.92 18.70 2.22
C THR A 595 -16.96 20.20 1.94
N GLY A 596 -17.97 20.64 1.20
CA GLY A 596 -18.16 21.96 0.62
C GLY A 596 -17.43 22.15 -0.72
N VAL A 597 -16.44 21.31 -1.04
CA VAL A 597 -15.48 21.58 -2.13
C VAL A 597 -16.22 21.52 -3.46
N ALA A 598 -16.05 22.54 -4.29
CA ALA A 598 -16.64 22.57 -5.62
C ALA A 598 -16.02 21.45 -6.49
N PHE A 599 -16.87 20.72 -7.20
CA PHE A 599 -16.45 19.67 -8.11
C PHE A 599 -17.36 19.60 -9.33
N LEU A 600 -16.80 19.15 -10.44
CA LEU A 600 -17.57 18.76 -11.61
C LEU A 600 -17.90 17.28 -11.52
N ALA A 601 -19.20 16.98 -11.48
CA ALA A 601 -19.70 15.62 -11.30
C ALA A 601 -19.48 14.73 -12.55
N GLY A 602 -19.76 15.27 -13.74
CA GLY A 602 -19.71 14.58 -15.04
C GLY A 602 -18.63 15.14 -15.98
N LEU A 603 -18.81 14.93 -17.29
CA LEU A 603 -17.89 15.40 -18.34
C LEU A 603 -18.16 16.82 -18.85
N ALA A 604 -19.37 17.34 -18.67
CA ALA A 604 -19.77 18.68 -19.11
C ALA A 604 -19.67 19.67 -17.95
N VAL A 605 -19.20 20.89 -18.25
CA VAL A 605 -19.20 22.06 -17.35
C VAL A 605 -20.55 22.74 -17.40
#